data_AF-A0A2A5DA22-F1
#
_entry.id   AF-A0A2A5DA22-F1
#
_cell.length_a   1.000
_cell.length_b   1.000
_cell.length_c   1.000
_cell.angle_alpha   90.00
_cell.angle_beta   90.00
_cell.angle_gamma   90.00
#
_symmetry.space_group_name_H-M   'P 1'
#
loop_
_entity.id
_entity.type
_entity.pdbx_description
1 polymer ?
#
loop_
_entity_poly.entity_id
_entity_poly.type
_entity_poly.pdbx_seq_one_letter_code
_entity_poly.pdbx_strand_id
1 'polypeptide(L)'
;MSNAFDLPALQAQLRDLPGIVIAFSGGVDSTVLLAAALDTLGREKVLAVIADSPSLARVELRDAQEIAASLGATLEILNTEELQDVRYQANSGDRCFWCKEQLFLFAEPAAKSRGWALAYGENADDVGEDRPGARSAQQRGVLAPLREAKWSKAHVRAYAAALGLSVAAKPAAPCLASRVAVGVAVDLETLERIEAVEHKLRIQGYEVLRARHLANDEMALEFGDADYPRAQTESLQLQQLAHSFGYTDCSIRRYQSGSVA
;
A
#
# COMPACT_ATOMS: atom_id res chain seq x y z
N MET A 1 8.41 8.70 -30.90
CA MET A 1 8.18 7.45 -30.14
C MET A 1 9.43 7.13 -29.33
N SER A 2 9.68 7.82 -28.22
CA SER A 2 10.85 7.57 -27.38
C SER A 2 10.58 8.08 -25.96
N ASN A 3 9.81 7.31 -25.21
CA ASN A 3 9.78 7.35 -23.75
C ASN A 3 10.03 5.93 -23.24
N ALA A 4 11.00 5.24 -23.86
CA ALA A 4 11.40 3.91 -23.47
C ALA A 4 12.13 4.03 -22.13
N PHE A 5 11.38 3.86 -21.05
CA PHE A 5 11.96 3.48 -19.76
C PHE A 5 12.90 2.29 -20.00
N ASP A 6 14.02 2.25 -19.27
CA ASP A 6 15.08 1.27 -19.50
C ASP A 6 14.69 -0.11 -18.91
N LEU A 7 13.71 -0.73 -19.56
CA LEU A 7 13.30 -2.10 -19.32
C LEU A 7 14.49 -3.07 -19.51
N PRO A 8 15.36 -2.91 -20.52
CA PRO A 8 16.56 -3.73 -20.61
C PRO A 8 17.44 -3.70 -19.35
N ALA A 9 17.65 -2.54 -18.72
CA ALA A 9 18.41 -2.43 -17.48
C ALA A 9 17.71 -3.11 -16.29
N LEU A 10 16.40 -2.91 -16.11
CA LEU A 10 15.63 -3.60 -15.07
C LEU A 10 15.67 -5.12 -15.28
N GLN A 11 15.43 -5.59 -16.50
CA GLN A 11 15.49 -7.01 -16.83
C GLN A 11 16.90 -7.58 -16.67
N ALA A 12 17.95 -6.80 -16.95
CA ALA A 12 19.33 -7.26 -16.73
C ALA A 12 19.59 -7.54 -15.24
N GLN A 13 19.19 -6.61 -14.35
CA GLN A 13 19.31 -6.81 -12.91
C GLN A 13 18.53 -8.06 -12.44
N LEU A 14 17.34 -8.28 -12.98
CA LEU A 14 16.51 -9.41 -12.62
C LEU A 14 17.07 -10.75 -13.14
N ARG A 15 17.61 -10.79 -14.37
CA ARG A 15 18.17 -12.02 -14.98
C ARG A 15 19.30 -12.66 -14.18
N ASP A 16 20.06 -11.85 -13.45
CA ASP A 16 21.19 -12.32 -12.64
C ASP A 16 20.75 -13.00 -11.33
N LEU A 17 19.44 -12.96 -11.00
CA LEU A 17 18.89 -13.57 -9.79
C LEU A 17 18.54 -15.07 -10.01
N PRO A 18 18.82 -15.94 -9.02
CA PRO A 18 18.37 -17.34 -9.06
C PRO A 18 16.83 -17.49 -8.98
N GLY A 19 16.18 -16.47 -8.42
CA GLY A 19 14.74 -16.31 -8.25
C GLY A 19 14.45 -15.17 -7.29
N ILE A 20 13.18 -14.78 -7.18
CA ILE A 20 12.78 -13.59 -6.43
C ILE A 20 11.46 -13.80 -5.67
N VAL A 21 11.46 -13.35 -4.42
CA VAL A 21 10.28 -13.13 -3.60
C VAL A 21 9.99 -11.63 -3.61
N ILE A 22 8.78 -11.24 -3.98
CA ILE A 22 8.38 -9.84 -4.10
C ILE A 22 7.35 -9.53 -3.03
N ALA A 23 7.71 -8.62 -2.12
CA ALA A 23 6.79 -7.96 -1.20
C ALA A 23 5.79 -7.13 -2.02
N PHE A 24 4.61 -7.71 -2.22
CA PHE A 24 3.57 -7.27 -3.13
C PHE A 24 2.43 -6.60 -2.36
N SER A 25 1.94 -5.48 -2.89
CA SER A 25 0.91 -4.65 -2.25
C SER A 25 -0.35 -4.47 -3.09
N GLY A 26 -0.37 -4.97 -4.34
CA GLY A 26 -1.42 -4.63 -5.32
C GLY A 26 -1.30 -3.22 -5.91
N GLY A 27 -0.47 -2.34 -5.35
CA GLY A 27 -0.17 -1.03 -5.90
C GLY A 27 0.67 -1.09 -7.17
N VAL A 28 0.55 -0.05 -8.01
CA VAL A 28 1.16 0.02 -9.36
C VAL A 28 2.65 -0.33 -9.37
N ASP A 29 3.43 0.12 -8.38
CA ASP A 29 4.88 -0.12 -8.34
C ASP A 29 5.20 -1.59 -8.11
N SER A 30 4.59 -2.21 -7.10
CA SER A 30 4.78 -3.64 -6.83
C SER A 30 4.22 -4.53 -7.94
N THR A 31 3.13 -4.12 -8.60
CA THR A 31 2.55 -4.84 -9.73
C THR A 31 3.46 -4.80 -10.96
N VAL A 32 4.08 -3.66 -11.24
CA VAL A 32 5.06 -3.53 -12.34
C VAL A 32 6.31 -4.34 -12.06
N LEU A 33 6.83 -4.31 -10.83
CA LEU A 33 7.97 -5.16 -10.46
C LEU A 33 7.63 -6.65 -10.62
N LEU A 34 6.43 -7.06 -10.18
CA LEU A 34 5.96 -8.44 -10.34
C LEU A 34 5.85 -8.84 -11.82
N ALA A 35 5.22 -8.00 -12.65
CA ALA A 35 5.07 -8.26 -14.08
C ALA A 35 6.44 -8.36 -14.79
N ALA A 36 7.36 -7.43 -14.52
CA ALA A 36 8.70 -7.44 -15.08
C ALA A 36 9.50 -8.68 -14.65
N ALA A 37 9.38 -9.09 -13.37
CA ALA A 37 10.02 -10.30 -12.87
C ALA A 37 9.48 -11.56 -13.54
N LEU A 38 8.15 -11.68 -13.70
CA LEU A 38 7.52 -12.83 -14.37
C LEU A 38 7.96 -12.95 -15.83
N ASP A 39 7.97 -11.83 -16.55
CA ASP A 39 8.44 -11.75 -17.94
C ASP A 39 9.92 -12.13 -18.08
N THR A 40 10.74 -11.78 -17.08
CA THR A 40 12.20 -11.96 -17.15
C THR A 40 12.66 -13.33 -16.66
N LEU A 41 12.13 -13.80 -15.54
CA LEU A 41 12.63 -14.96 -14.81
C LEU A 41 11.81 -16.24 -15.05
N GLY A 42 10.57 -16.10 -15.53
CA GLY A 42 9.61 -17.20 -15.56
C GLY A 42 8.85 -17.37 -14.24
N ARG A 43 7.66 -17.97 -14.32
CA ARG A 43 6.72 -18.11 -13.18
C ARG A 43 7.27 -18.97 -12.05
N GLU A 44 8.11 -19.93 -12.38
CA GLU A 44 8.71 -20.89 -11.45
C GLU A 44 9.81 -20.28 -10.56
N LYS A 45 10.27 -19.06 -10.90
CA LYS A 45 11.30 -18.32 -10.15
C LYS A 45 10.78 -17.05 -9.49
N VAL A 46 9.47 -16.86 -9.43
CA VAL A 46 8.83 -15.67 -8.89
C VAL A 46 7.75 -16.05 -7.90
N LEU A 47 7.83 -15.51 -6.69
CA LEU A 47 6.80 -15.60 -5.67
C LEU A 47 6.39 -14.20 -5.24
N ALA A 48 5.11 -13.86 -5.34
CA ALA A 48 4.57 -12.69 -4.69
C ALA A 48 4.17 -13.05 -3.24
N VAL A 49 4.47 -12.18 -2.30
CA VAL A 49 4.01 -12.30 -0.91
C VAL A 49 3.26 -11.02 -0.51
N ILE A 50 2.13 -11.15 0.15
CA ILE A 50 1.37 -10.01 0.68
C ILE A 50 1.11 -10.21 2.17
N ALA A 51 1.31 -9.16 2.96
CA ALA A 51 0.94 -9.16 4.36
C ALA A 51 -0.58 -8.97 4.49
N ASP A 52 -1.27 -9.94 5.07
CA ASP A 52 -2.62 -9.78 5.55
C ASP A 52 -2.58 -9.40 7.04
N SER A 53 -2.76 -8.10 7.29
CA SER A 53 -2.93 -7.54 8.63
C SER A 53 -4.15 -6.62 8.66
N PRO A 54 -4.68 -6.29 9.85
CA PRO A 54 -5.81 -5.36 9.96
C PRO A 54 -5.52 -3.95 9.42
N SER A 55 -4.25 -3.62 9.15
CA SER A 55 -3.89 -2.35 8.50
C SER A 55 -4.14 -2.35 6.99
N LEU A 56 -4.22 -3.54 6.37
CA LEU A 56 -4.60 -3.71 4.97
C LEU A 56 -6.12 -3.79 4.86
N ALA A 57 -6.73 -2.85 4.13
CA ALA A 57 -8.15 -2.90 3.86
C ALA A 57 -8.50 -4.17 3.06
N ARG A 58 -9.63 -4.81 3.40
CA ARG A 58 -10.08 -6.07 2.77
C ARG A 58 -10.30 -5.92 1.28
N VAL A 59 -10.74 -4.74 0.82
CA VAL A 59 -10.87 -4.44 -0.61
C VAL A 59 -9.51 -4.44 -1.32
N GLU A 60 -8.48 -3.90 -0.69
CA GLU A 60 -7.12 -3.86 -1.27
C GLU A 60 -6.49 -5.24 -1.32
N LEU A 61 -6.73 -6.10 -0.32
CA LEU A 61 -6.29 -7.51 -0.35
C LEU A 61 -6.94 -8.27 -1.51
N ARG A 62 -8.27 -8.13 -1.68
CA ARG A 62 -8.98 -8.76 -2.81
C ARG A 62 -8.45 -8.28 -4.16
N ASP A 63 -8.32 -6.97 -4.32
CA ASP A 63 -7.76 -6.37 -5.55
C ASP A 63 -6.35 -6.91 -5.84
N ALA A 64 -5.50 -7.00 -4.82
CA ALA A 64 -4.15 -7.54 -4.96
C ALA A 64 -4.17 -9.02 -5.40
N GLN A 65 -5.04 -9.84 -4.82
CA GLN A 65 -5.22 -11.24 -5.23
C GLN A 65 -5.67 -11.36 -6.69
N GLU A 66 -6.64 -10.55 -7.11
CA GLU A 66 -7.12 -10.52 -8.49
C GLU A 66 -6.03 -10.07 -9.48
N ILE A 67 -5.25 -9.04 -9.12
CA ILE A 67 -4.12 -8.57 -9.93
C ILE A 67 -3.07 -9.68 -10.06
N ALA A 68 -2.66 -10.30 -8.95
CA ALA A 68 -1.67 -11.38 -8.97
C ALA A 68 -2.13 -12.57 -9.84
N ALA A 69 -3.41 -12.96 -9.70
CA ALA A 69 -4.02 -14.00 -10.52
C ALA A 69 -4.04 -13.63 -12.01
N SER A 70 -4.35 -12.38 -12.35
CA SER A 70 -4.37 -11.90 -13.74
C SER A 70 -2.99 -11.95 -14.42
N LEU A 71 -1.91 -11.79 -13.63
CA LEU A 71 -0.53 -11.94 -14.08
C LEU A 71 -0.07 -13.40 -14.13
N GLY A 72 -0.86 -14.34 -13.57
CA GLY A 72 -0.46 -15.74 -13.40
C GLY A 72 0.66 -15.91 -12.37
N ALA A 73 0.74 -15.02 -11.39
CA ALA A 73 1.70 -15.09 -10.30
C ALA A 73 1.22 -16.06 -9.21
N THR A 74 2.16 -16.77 -8.57
CA THR A 74 1.89 -17.41 -7.29
C THR A 74 1.90 -16.33 -6.21
N LEU A 75 0.81 -16.24 -5.43
CA LEU A 75 0.68 -15.30 -4.31
C LEU A 75 0.56 -16.09 -3.00
N GLU A 76 1.46 -15.81 -2.07
CA GLU A 76 1.40 -16.31 -0.69
C GLU A 76 0.94 -15.18 0.25
N ILE A 77 0.02 -15.50 1.16
CA ILE A 77 -0.54 -14.56 2.13
C ILE A 77 0.15 -14.80 3.46
N LEU A 78 0.76 -13.76 4.00
CA LEU A 78 1.48 -13.76 5.27
C LEU A 78 0.64 -13.08 6.34
N ASN A 79 0.27 -13.79 7.40
CA ASN A 79 -0.44 -13.21 8.53
C ASN A 79 0.57 -12.50 9.45
N THR A 80 0.85 -11.23 9.19
CA THR A 80 1.83 -10.46 9.98
C THR A 80 1.23 -9.95 11.29
N GLU A 81 2.11 -9.69 12.25
CA GLU A 81 1.73 -9.39 13.63
C GLU A 81 2.14 -7.98 14.07
N GLU A 82 2.17 -7.01 13.17
CA GLU A 82 2.61 -5.65 13.51
C GLU A 82 1.76 -4.99 14.60
N LEU A 83 0.49 -5.35 14.73
CA LEU A 83 -0.36 -4.89 15.83
C LEU A 83 0.01 -5.47 17.19
N GLN A 84 0.92 -6.45 17.27
CA GLN A 84 1.48 -6.91 18.55
C GLN A 84 2.74 -6.12 18.93
N ASP A 85 3.29 -5.31 18.02
CA ASP A 85 4.46 -4.47 18.27
C ASP A 85 4.04 -3.11 18.83
N VAL A 86 4.39 -2.87 20.10
CA VAL A 86 4.13 -1.60 20.78
C VAL A 86 4.70 -0.39 20.04
N ARG A 87 5.75 -0.56 19.24
CA ARG A 87 6.36 0.51 18.45
C ARG A 87 5.53 0.86 17.22
N TYR A 88 4.86 -0.12 16.63
CA TYR A 88 3.87 0.11 15.57
C TYR A 88 2.62 0.79 16.14
N GLN A 89 2.10 0.26 17.25
CA GLN A 89 0.92 0.80 17.94
C GLN A 89 1.12 2.26 18.34
N ALA A 90 2.32 2.65 18.79
CA ALA A 90 2.63 4.01 19.22
C ALA A 90 2.51 5.08 18.13
N ASN A 91 2.50 4.70 16.84
CA ASN A 91 2.31 5.59 15.70
C ASN A 91 3.13 6.89 15.77
N SER A 92 4.40 6.79 16.19
CA SER A 92 5.27 7.94 16.48
C SER A 92 5.94 8.53 15.22
N GLY A 93 5.28 8.41 14.07
CA GLY A 93 5.80 8.82 12.77
C GLY A 93 6.61 7.75 12.02
N ASP A 94 6.93 6.62 12.67
CA ASP A 94 7.77 5.55 12.13
C ASP A 94 7.03 4.21 11.96
N ARG A 95 5.69 4.16 12.12
CA ARG A 95 4.89 2.92 11.95
C ARG A 95 5.16 2.18 10.63
N CYS A 96 5.48 2.90 9.55
CA CYS A 96 5.79 2.30 8.25
C CYS A 96 7.10 1.50 8.27
N PHE A 97 8.05 1.85 9.15
CA PHE A 97 9.23 1.03 9.41
C PHE A 97 8.80 -0.29 10.04
N TRP A 98 8.06 -0.25 11.15
CA TRP A 98 7.67 -1.45 11.90
C TRP A 98 6.75 -2.38 11.10
N CYS A 99 5.83 -1.84 10.29
CA CYS A 99 5.01 -2.63 9.38
C CYS A 99 5.85 -3.36 8.32
N LYS A 100 6.81 -2.67 7.68
CA LYS A 100 7.70 -3.31 6.70
C LYS A 100 8.65 -4.29 7.34
N GLU A 101 9.13 -4.00 8.55
CA GLU A 101 9.98 -4.90 9.30
C GLU A 101 9.29 -6.26 9.53
N GLN A 102 8.02 -6.23 9.93
CA GLN A 102 7.19 -7.44 10.08
C GLN A 102 6.97 -8.16 8.73
N LEU A 103 6.61 -7.44 7.67
CA LEU A 103 6.47 -8.03 6.34
C LEU A 103 7.75 -8.76 5.89
N PHE A 104 8.90 -8.11 6.04
CA PHE A 104 10.17 -8.71 5.62
C PHE A 104 10.61 -9.86 6.53
N LEU A 105 10.36 -9.78 7.84
CA LEU A 105 10.58 -10.88 8.78
C LEU A 105 9.80 -12.15 8.36
N PHE A 106 8.54 -12.00 7.96
CA PHE A 106 7.70 -13.12 7.56
C PHE A 106 7.99 -13.62 6.14
N ALA A 107 8.44 -12.74 5.23
CA ALA A 107 8.80 -13.10 3.86
C ALA A 107 10.19 -13.77 3.74
N GLU A 108 11.11 -13.44 4.65
CA GLU A 108 12.50 -13.90 4.61
C GLU A 108 12.67 -15.44 4.62
N PRO A 109 11.90 -16.24 5.40
CA PRO A 109 11.93 -17.70 5.32
C PRO A 109 11.64 -18.26 3.92
N ALA A 110 10.70 -17.64 3.19
CA ALA A 110 10.35 -18.07 1.84
C ALA A 110 11.50 -17.82 0.85
N ALA A 111 12.16 -16.67 0.98
CA ALA A 111 13.34 -16.33 0.17
C ALA A 111 14.54 -17.23 0.50
N LYS A 112 14.87 -17.38 1.79
CA LYS A 112 16.03 -18.16 2.27
C LYS A 112 15.93 -19.63 1.90
N SER A 113 14.78 -20.26 2.07
CA SER A 113 14.60 -21.70 1.78
C SER A 113 14.78 -22.04 0.29
N ARG A 114 14.62 -21.05 -0.60
CA ARG A 114 14.77 -21.19 -2.06
C ARG A 114 16.12 -20.68 -2.58
N GLY A 115 16.91 -20.01 -1.74
CA GLY A 115 18.09 -19.27 -2.18
C GLY A 115 17.75 -18.10 -3.10
N TRP A 116 16.58 -17.48 -2.92
CA TRP A 116 16.08 -16.38 -3.75
C TRP A 116 16.30 -15.02 -3.08
N ALA A 117 16.29 -13.96 -3.88
CA ALA A 117 16.32 -12.59 -3.36
C ALA A 117 14.94 -12.15 -2.85
N LEU A 118 14.91 -11.24 -1.86
CA LEU A 118 13.69 -10.55 -1.44
C LEU A 118 13.71 -9.12 -1.99
N ALA A 119 12.62 -8.66 -2.58
CA ALA A 119 12.50 -7.34 -3.20
C ALA A 119 11.17 -6.66 -2.92
N TYR A 120 11.09 -5.34 -3.10
CA TYR A 120 9.85 -4.56 -3.02
C TYR A 120 9.80 -3.42 -4.04
N GLY A 121 8.60 -2.90 -4.27
CA GLY A 121 8.32 -1.90 -5.31
C GLY A 121 8.62 -0.45 -4.95
N GLU A 122 9.80 -0.13 -4.41
CA GLU A 122 10.24 1.27 -4.31
C GLU A 122 10.80 1.76 -5.64
N ASN A 123 10.39 2.97 -6.04
CA ASN A 123 10.75 3.59 -7.31
C ASN A 123 11.74 4.76 -7.09
N ALA A 124 12.21 5.38 -8.17
CA ALA A 124 13.25 6.40 -8.14
C ALA A 124 12.78 7.76 -7.60
N ASP A 125 11.48 8.07 -7.67
CA ASP A 125 10.94 9.34 -7.16
C ASP A 125 10.84 9.31 -5.63
N ASP A 126 11.01 8.14 -5.02
CA ASP A 126 10.97 7.94 -3.56
C ASP A 126 12.30 8.35 -2.87
N VAL A 127 13.32 8.78 -3.63
CA VAL A 127 14.67 9.11 -3.13
C VAL A 127 14.71 10.51 -2.49
N GLY A 128 15.17 10.58 -1.23
CA GLY A 128 15.42 11.84 -0.52
C GLY A 128 14.34 12.24 0.49
N GLU A 129 13.20 11.55 0.52
CA GLU A 129 12.25 11.63 1.62
C GLU A 129 12.70 10.74 2.79
N ASP A 130 12.57 11.19 4.05
CA ASP A 130 12.71 10.27 5.19
C ASP A 130 11.55 9.27 5.14
N ARG A 131 11.81 8.10 4.56
CA ARG A 131 10.82 7.03 4.40
C ARG A 131 11.16 5.90 5.36
N PRO A 132 10.49 5.81 6.52
CA PRO A 132 10.78 4.79 7.53
C PRO A 132 10.78 3.37 6.96
N GLY A 133 9.85 3.06 6.04
CA GLY A 133 9.83 1.74 5.39
C GLY A 133 11.07 1.42 4.54
N ALA A 134 11.66 2.40 3.85
CA ALA A 134 12.87 2.17 3.04
C ALA A 134 14.08 1.84 3.93
N ARG A 135 14.14 2.43 5.12
CA ARG A 135 15.19 2.14 6.11
C ARG A 135 15.14 0.67 6.57
N SER A 136 13.96 0.11 6.82
CA SER A 136 13.82 -1.32 7.17
C SER A 136 14.28 -2.22 6.01
N ALA A 137 13.88 -1.90 4.77
CA ALA A 137 14.32 -2.64 3.58
C ALA A 137 15.85 -2.65 3.45
N GLN A 138 16.49 -1.50 3.61
CA GLN A 138 17.95 -1.37 3.56
C GLN A 138 18.65 -2.18 4.66
N GLN A 139 18.16 -2.13 5.90
CA GLN A 139 18.75 -2.88 7.02
C GLN A 139 18.71 -4.39 6.80
N ARG A 140 17.70 -4.88 6.06
CA ARG A 140 17.51 -6.29 5.75
C ARG A 140 18.10 -6.74 4.42
N GLY A 141 18.73 -5.84 3.66
CA GLY A 141 19.23 -6.15 2.33
C GLY A 141 18.14 -6.50 1.31
N VAL A 142 16.92 -5.99 1.51
CA VAL A 142 15.82 -6.16 0.56
C VAL A 142 16.08 -5.28 -0.67
N LEU A 143 16.00 -5.88 -1.85
CA LEU A 143 16.28 -5.20 -3.11
C LEU A 143 15.18 -4.22 -3.48
N ALA A 144 15.54 -3.13 -4.17
CA ALA A 144 14.59 -2.19 -4.76
C ALA A 144 14.89 -2.02 -6.26
N PRO A 145 14.57 -3.03 -7.11
CA PRO A 145 15.02 -3.04 -8.51
C PRO A 145 14.52 -1.85 -9.33
N LEU A 146 13.29 -1.37 -9.08
CA LEU A 146 12.76 -0.20 -9.79
C LEU A 146 13.56 1.07 -9.48
N ARG A 147 13.86 1.32 -8.19
CA ARG A 147 14.73 2.42 -7.76
C ARG A 147 16.13 2.29 -8.36
N GLU A 148 16.73 1.10 -8.30
CA GLU A 148 18.08 0.83 -8.81
C GLU A 148 18.18 1.02 -10.33
N ALA A 149 17.13 0.66 -11.07
CA ALA A 149 16.99 0.93 -12.49
C ALA A 149 16.55 2.37 -12.82
N LYS A 150 16.39 3.26 -11.82
CA LYS A 150 15.95 4.65 -11.96
C LYS A 150 14.57 4.82 -12.61
N TRP A 151 13.65 3.91 -12.32
CA TRP A 151 12.28 4.01 -12.78
C TRP A 151 11.50 5.00 -11.91
N SER A 152 11.06 6.12 -12.50
CA SER A 152 10.14 7.06 -11.86
C SER A 152 8.71 6.51 -11.82
N LYS A 153 7.82 7.18 -11.09
CA LYS A 153 6.39 6.86 -11.06
C LYS A 153 5.76 6.94 -12.45
N ALA A 154 6.23 7.87 -13.29
CA ALA A 154 5.78 8.01 -14.67
C ALA A 154 6.19 6.79 -15.52
N HIS A 155 7.43 6.30 -15.37
CA HIS A 155 7.89 5.07 -16.03
C HIS A 155 7.04 3.87 -15.63
N VAL A 156 6.81 3.70 -14.32
CA VAL A 156 5.97 2.63 -13.77
C VAL A 156 4.56 2.66 -14.37
N ARG A 157 3.87 3.81 -14.34
CA ARG A 157 2.51 3.92 -14.90
C ARG A 157 2.48 3.69 -16.41
N ALA A 158 3.47 4.18 -17.15
CA ALA A 158 3.56 3.98 -18.59
C ALA A 158 3.74 2.50 -18.96
N TYR A 159 4.58 1.77 -18.23
CA TYR A 159 4.75 0.33 -18.42
C TYR A 159 3.50 -0.45 -18.03
N ALA A 160 2.87 -0.11 -16.89
CA ALA A 160 1.60 -0.73 -16.50
C ALA A 160 0.51 -0.53 -17.57
N ALA A 161 0.41 0.66 -18.15
CA ALA A 161 -0.52 0.95 -19.24
C ALA A 161 -0.19 0.18 -20.53
N ALA A 162 1.10 0.04 -20.87
CA ALA A 162 1.54 -0.73 -22.03
C ALA A 162 1.19 -2.23 -21.92
N LEU A 163 1.14 -2.75 -20.69
CA LEU A 163 0.69 -4.11 -20.38
C LEU A 163 -0.84 -4.23 -20.25
N GLY A 164 -1.59 -3.13 -20.40
CA GLY A 164 -3.05 -3.13 -20.23
C GLY A 164 -3.50 -3.34 -18.79
N LEU A 165 -2.64 -3.11 -17.79
CA LEU A 165 -2.96 -3.33 -16.39
C LEU A 165 -3.85 -2.22 -15.85
N SER A 166 -5.01 -2.57 -15.30
CA SER A 166 -5.97 -1.64 -14.70
C SER A 166 -5.36 -0.79 -13.57
N VAL A 167 -4.36 -1.32 -12.87
CA VAL A 167 -3.63 -0.63 -11.80
C VAL A 167 -2.90 0.64 -12.28
N ALA A 168 -2.68 0.79 -13.60
CA ALA A 168 -2.04 1.98 -14.17
C ALA A 168 -2.78 3.29 -13.83
N ALA A 169 -4.11 3.24 -13.71
CA ALA A 169 -4.96 4.36 -13.35
C ALA A 169 -5.38 4.37 -11.88
N LYS A 170 -5.16 3.26 -11.14
CA LYS A 170 -5.58 3.14 -9.74
C LYS A 170 -4.92 4.25 -8.89
N PRO A 171 -5.70 5.02 -8.11
CA PRO A 171 -5.16 5.96 -7.13
C PRO A 171 -4.30 5.24 -6.09
N ALA A 172 -3.38 5.96 -5.45
CA ALA A 172 -2.66 5.41 -4.31
C ALA A 172 -3.65 5.07 -3.18
N ALA A 173 -3.55 3.84 -2.67
CA ALA A 173 -4.32 3.37 -1.52
C ALA A 173 -3.37 3.06 -0.36
N PRO A 174 -3.02 4.06 0.47
CA PRO A 174 -2.26 3.81 1.69
C PRO A 174 -3.03 2.88 2.64
N CYS A 175 -2.33 2.25 3.58
CA CYS A 175 -2.95 1.40 4.61
C CYS A 175 -3.95 2.17 5.49
N LEU A 176 -4.85 1.44 6.16
CA LEU A 176 -5.83 2.01 7.08
C LEU A 176 -5.16 2.79 8.23
N ALA A 177 -3.99 2.34 8.70
CA ALA A 177 -3.24 3.06 9.73
C ALA A 177 -2.77 4.47 9.29
N SER A 178 -2.80 4.80 7.98
CA SER A 178 -2.58 6.18 7.53
C SER A 178 -3.71 7.14 7.88
N ARG A 179 -4.87 6.62 8.31
CA ARG A 179 -6.01 7.41 8.76
C ARG A 179 -5.91 7.79 10.22
N VAL A 180 -5.02 7.15 10.99
CA VAL A 180 -4.83 7.42 12.42
C VAL A 180 -3.81 8.55 12.59
N ALA A 181 -4.21 9.59 13.32
CA ALA A 181 -3.35 10.75 13.56
C ALA A 181 -2.05 10.37 14.26
N VAL A 182 -0.94 11.00 13.87
CA VAL A 182 0.37 10.72 14.47
C VAL A 182 0.31 10.93 15.99
N GLY A 183 0.84 9.97 16.75
CA GLY A 183 0.78 9.96 18.21
C GLY A 183 -0.53 9.41 18.81
N VAL A 184 -1.56 9.14 18.00
CA VAL A 184 -2.72 8.35 18.41
C VAL A 184 -2.43 6.87 18.20
N ALA A 185 -2.74 6.06 19.20
CA ALA A 185 -2.47 4.63 19.17
C ALA A 185 -3.20 3.95 18.00
N VAL A 186 -2.52 3.01 17.34
CA VAL A 186 -3.09 2.17 16.30
C VAL A 186 -3.43 0.81 16.92
N ASP A 187 -4.72 0.50 16.99
CA ASP A 187 -5.24 -0.78 17.46
C ASP A 187 -6.26 -1.39 16.47
N LEU A 188 -6.68 -2.62 16.75
CA LEU A 188 -7.60 -3.37 15.89
C LEU A 188 -8.96 -2.66 15.77
N GLU A 189 -9.55 -2.27 16.90
CA GLU A 189 -10.88 -1.66 16.94
C GLU A 189 -10.93 -0.37 16.12
N THR A 190 -9.90 0.47 16.24
CA THR A 190 -9.76 1.71 15.48
C THR A 190 -9.70 1.44 13.98
N LEU A 191 -8.89 0.47 13.55
CA LEU A 191 -8.76 0.12 12.13
C LEU A 191 -10.07 -0.45 11.55
N GLU A 192 -10.76 -1.30 12.30
CA GLU A 192 -12.07 -1.86 11.92
C GLU A 192 -13.14 -0.76 11.82
N ARG A 193 -13.18 0.18 12.76
CA ARG A 193 -14.09 1.33 12.73
C ARG A 193 -13.83 2.19 11.49
N ILE A 194 -12.57 2.50 11.20
CA ILE A 194 -12.19 3.28 10.01
C ILE A 194 -12.63 2.58 8.73
N GLU A 195 -12.32 1.28 8.59
CA GLU A 195 -12.69 0.52 7.40
C GLU A 195 -14.21 0.46 7.22
N ALA A 196 -14.96 0.23 8.30
CA ALA A 196 -16.42 0.16 8.25
C ALA A 196 -17.05 1.50 7.82
N VAL A 197 -16.52 2.63 8.29
CA VAL A 197 -16.94 3.97 7.85
C VAL A 197 -16.62 4.16 6.36
N GLU A 198 -15.36 3.93 5.94
CA GLU A 198 -14.98 4.10 4.53
C GLU A 198 -15.80 3.20 3.60
N HIS A 199 -16.08 1.96 4.02
CA HIS A 199 -16.88 1.01 3.26
C HIS A 199 -18.33 1.49 3.09
N LYS A 200 -18.99 1.98 4.15
CA LYS A 200 -20.35 2.52 4.03
C LYS A 200 -20.41 3.73 3.10
N LEU A 201 -19.41 4.63 3.16
CA LEU A 201 -19.36 5.79 2.27
C LEU A 201 -19.13 5.40 0.81
N ARG A 202 -18.29 4.39 0.54
CA ARG A 202 -18.12 3.85 -0.83
C ARG A 202 -19.42 3.28 -1.40
N ILE A 203 -20.21 2.58 -0.59
CA ILE A 203 -21.54 2.09 -1.01
C ILE A 203 -22.49 3.25 -1.36
N GLN A 204 -22.34 4.41 -0.72
CA GLN A 204 -23.11 5.62 -1.02
C GLN A 204 -22.58 6.40 -2.25
N GLY A 205 -21.57 5.86 -2.94
CA GLY A 205 -21.02 6.41 -4.17
C GLY A 205 -19.91 7.45 -3.98
N TYR A 206 -19.37 7.60 -2.77
CA TYR A 206 -18.16 8.41 -2.55
C TYR A 206 -16.93 7.64 -3.03
N GLU A 207 -16.11 8.24 -3.89
CA GLU A 207 -14.97 7.54 -4.51
C GLU A 207 -13.64 7.90 -3.83
N VAL A 208 -13.33 9.20 -3.78
CA VAL A 208 -12.09 9.70 -3.17
C VAL A 208 -12.41 10.17 -1.76
N LEU A 209 -12.21 9.28 -0.79
CA LEU A 209 -12.49 9.58 0.61
C LEU A 209 -11.44 9.05 1.58
N ARG A 210 -11.32 9.68 2.75
CA ARG A 210 -10.57 9.17 3.91
C ARG A 210 -11.35 9.41 5.20
N ALA A 211 -11.48 8.39 6.03
CA ALA A 211 -12.07 8.52 7.36
C ALA A 211 -10.94 8.63 8.40
N ARG A 212 -10.49 9.85 8.71
CA ARG A 212 -9.37 10.10 9.62
C ARG A 212 -9.82 9.96 11.07
N HIS A 213 -9.12 9.13 11.83
CA HIS A 213 -9.29 8.98 13.27
C HIS A 213 -8.31 9.91 13.99
N LEU A 214 -8.84 10.79 14.82
CA LEU A 214 -8.11 11.80 15.59
C LEU A 214 -8.12 11.45 17.09
N ALA A 215 -7.43 12.24 17.90
CA ALA A 215 -7.48 12.09 19.36
C ALA A 215 -8.92 12.26 19.89
N ASN A 216 -9.20 11.72 21.08
CA ASN A 216 -10.49 11.80 21.75
C ASN A 216 -11.67 11.17 20.97
N ASP A 217 -11.39 10.15 20.15
CA ASP A 217 -12.39 9.48 19.30
C ASP A 217 -13.12 10.45 18.36
N GLU A 218 -12.44 11.48 17.87
CA GLU A 218 -12.96 12.40 16.85
C GLU A 218 -12.66 11.88 15.44
N MET A 219 -13.53 12.20 14.47
CA MET A 219 -13.34 11.85 13.06
C MET A 219 -13.23 13.09 12.17
N ALA A 220 -12.38 13.00 11.16
CA ALA A 220 -12.47 13.87 9.99
C ALA A 220 -12.74 13.05 8.73
N LEU A 221 -13.88 13.29 8.10
CA LEU A 221 -14.20 12.73 6.80
C LEU A 221 -13.68 13.68 5.71
N GLU A 222 -12.65 13.23 4.99
CA GLU A 222 -12.06 13.95 3.88
C GLU A 222 -12.62 13.44 2.56
N PHE A 223 -13.03 14.35 1.67
CA PHE A 223 -13.59 14.02 0.36
C PHE A 223 -12.85 14.74 -0.76
N GLY A 224 -12.65 14.05 -1.88
CA GLY A 224 -12.09 14.63 -3.10
C GLY A 224 -12.99 15.72 -3.69
N ASP A 225 -12.42 16.51 -4.59
CA ASP A 225 -13.04 17.71 -5.15
C ASP A 225 -14.43 17.49 -5.77
N ALA A 226 -14.64 16.35 -6.41
CA ALA A 226 -15.92 15.99 -7.02
C ALA A 226 -17.01 15.72 -5.97
N ASP A 227 -16.63 15.11 -4.84
CA ASP A 227 -17.54 14.63 -3.80
C ASP A 227 -17.75 15.64 -2.67
N TYR A 228 -16.80 16.57 -2.48
CA TYR A 228 -16.81 17.50 -1.36
C TYR A 228 -18.06 18.39 -1.28
N PRO A 229 -18.58 19.00 -2.36
CA PRO A 229 -19.81 19.80 -2.29
C PRO A 229 -21.03 19.00 -1.83
N ARG A 230 -21.13 17.74 -2.28
CA ARG A 230 -22.18 16.81 -1.84
C ARG A 230 -22.03 16.51 -0.35
N ALA A 231 -20.82 16.19 0.10
CA ALA A 231 -20.53 15.92 1.51
C ALA A 231 -20.85 17.11 2.44
N GLN A 232 -20.65 18.35 1.98
CA GLN A 232 -21.04 19.54 2.75
C GLN A 232 -22.57 19.62 2.93
N THR A 233 -23.33 19.32 1.88
CA THR A 233 -24.80 19.31 1.90
C THR A 233 -25.33 18.18 2.80
N GLU A 234 -24.67 17.03 2.78
CA GLU A 234 -25.02 15.83 3.57
C GLU A 234 -24.36 15.80 4.97
N SER A 235 -23.75 16.90 5.42
CA SER A 235 -22.89 16.94 6.62
C SER A 235 -23.53 16.37 7.88
N LEU A 236 -24.81 16.68 8.15
CA LEU A 236 -25.54 16.14 9.31
C LEU A 236 -25.68 14.60 9.26
N GLN A 237 -25.92 14.04 8.06
CA GLN A 237 -26.04 12.59 7.88
C GLN A 237 -24.70 11.90 8.03
N LEU A 238 -23.62 12.53 7.53
CA LEU A 238 -22.25 12.04 7.69
C LEU A 238 -21.78 12.08 9.14
N GLN A 239 -22.15 13.11 9.89
CA GLN A 239 -21.89 13.19 11.34
C GLN A 239 -22.64 12.09 12.10
N GLN A 240 -23.93 11.88 11.80
CA GLN A 240 -24.71 10.79 12.38
C GLN A 240 -24.11 9.42 12.05
N LEU A 241 -23.59 9.24 10.84
CA LEU A 241 -22.88 8.03 10.45
C LEU A 241 -21.65 7.80 11.33
N ALA A 242 -20.79 8.81 11.49
CA ALA A 242 -19.61 8.71 12.36
C ALA A 242 -20.00 8.39 13.82
N HIS A 243 -21.01 9.07 14.37
CA HIS A 243 -21.52 8.78 15.72
C HIS A 243 -22.04 7.34 15.86
N SER A 244 -22.66 6.78 14.81
CA SER A 244 -23.12 5.38 14.81
C SER A 244 -21.97 4.35 14.92
N PHE A 245 -20.72 4.78 14.72
CA PHE A 245 -19.50 4.00 14.91
C PHE A 245 -18.69 4.45 16.13
N GLY A 246 -19.31 5.16 17.07
CA GLY A 246 -18.71 5.53 18.35
C GLY A 246 -17.78 6.73 18.32
N TYR A 247 -17.77 7.53 17.24
CA TYR A 247 -17.04 8.80 17.23
C TYR A 247 -17.79 9.88 18.01
N THR A 248 -17.05 10.73 18.73
CA THR A 248 -17.58 11.79 19.61
C THR A 248 -17.96 13.06 18.83
N ASP A 249 -17.19 13.35 17.79
CA ASP A 249 -17.44 14.44 16.84
C ASP A 249 -16.96 14.04 15.44
N CYS A 250 -17.48 14.73 14.42
CA CYS A 250 -17.10 14.53 13.03
C CYS A 250 -17.04 15.84 12.24
N SER A 251 -15.86 16.14 11.71
CA SER A 251 -15.64 17.25 10.78
C SER A 251 -15.62 16.79 9.31
N ILE A 252 -16.14 17.62 8.40
CA ILE A 252 -16.11 17.37 6.96
C ILE A 252 -15.01 18.23 6.33
N ARG A 253 -14.07 17.61 5.62
CA ARG A 253 -12.87 18.28 5.09
C ARG A 253 -12.66 17.96 3.61
N ARG A 254 -11.91 18.81 2.93
CA ARG A 254 -11.46 18.54 1.57
C ARG A 254 -10.23 17.64 1.62
N TYR A 255 -10.22 16.58 0.84
CA TYR A 255 -9.08 15.68 0.73
C TYR A 255 -7.89 16.41 0.09
N GLN A 256 -6.71 16.22 0.68
CA GLN A 256 -5.45 16.70 0.14
C GLN A 256 -4.51 15.51 -0.08
N SER A 257 -3.96 15.39 -1.28
CA SER A 257 -2.98 14.33 -1.58
C SER A 257 -1.77 14.46 -0.67
N GLY A 258 -1.32 13.35 -0.08
CA GLY A 258 -0.18 13.33 0.85
C GLY A 258 -0.51 13.76 2.28
N SER A 259 -1.74 14.17 2.58
CA SER A 259 -2.14 14.46 3.97
C SER A 259 -2.13 13.19 4.83
N VAL A 260 -1.46 13.28 5.97
CA VAL A 260 -1.59 12.34 7.09
C VAL A 260 -2.54 12.98 8.12
N ALA A 261 -3.24 12.13 8.88
CA ALA A 261 -4.10 12.58 9.97
C ALA A 261 -3.31 13.31 11.06
#